data_AF-X0T0X2-F1
#
_entry.id   AF-X0T0X2-F1
#
_cell.length_a   1.000
_cell.length_b   1.000
_cell.length_c   1.000
_cell.angle_alpha   90.00
_cell.angle_beta   90.00
_cell.angle_gamma   90.00
#
_symmetry.space_group_name_H-M   'P 1'
#
loop_
_entity.id
_entity.type
_entity.pdbx_description
1 polymer ?
#
loop_
_entity_poly.entity_id
_entity_poly.type
_entity_poly.pdbx_seq_one_letter_code
_entity_poly.pdbx_strand_id
1 'polypeptide(L)' 'MDRQKVEQAVRLLMEGLELDLTQEGLRDTPRRVSSMFIDDFFRDIDRDPGDVITTFFHADYDEMVAVKNIQFHSVCEHH' A
#
# COMPACT_ATOMS: atom_id res chain seq x y z
N MET A 1 3.98 4.36 -10.71
CA MET A 1 3.76 5.45 -9.74
C MET A 1 4.97 6.39 -9.70
N ASP A 2 4.76 7.70 -9.47
CA ASP A 2 5.83 8.72 -9.43
C ASP A 2 6.25 9.01 -7.98
N ARG A 3 7.40 8.47 -7.57
CA ARG A 3 7.88 8.55 -6.18
C ARG A 3 8.23 9.98 -5.75
N GLN A 4 8.85 10.75 -6.64
CA GLN A 4 9.28 12.10 -6.31
C GLN A 4 8.08 13.01 -6.07
N LYS A 5 7.01 12.86 -6.88
CA LYS A 5 5.77 13.61 -6.67
C LYS A 5 5.08 13.26 -5.35
N VAL A 6 5.00 11.98 -5.00
CA VAL A 6 4.37 11.56 -3.74
C VAL A 6 5.17 12.07 -2.54
N GLU A 7 6.49 11.94 -2.55
CA GLU A 7 7.34 12.47 -1.47
C GLU A 7 7.20 13.99 -1.31
N GLN A 8 7.19 14.73 -2.43
CA GLN A 8 6.99 16.18 -2.40
C GLN A 8 5.60 16.54 -1.86
N ALA A 9 4.55 15.82 -2.21
CA ALA A 9 3.20 16.05 -1.69
C ALA A 9 3.15 15.82 -0.16
N VAL A 10 3.77 14.76 0.34
CA VAL A 10 3.87 14.51 1.78
C VAL A 10 4.63 15.62 2.49
N ARG A 11 5.77 16.06 1.92
CA ARG A 11 6.54 17.19 2.46
C ARG A 11 5.68 18.44 2.58
N LEU A 12 4.97 18.81 1.52
CA LEU A 12 4.08 19.98 1.50
C LEU A 12 2.94 19.86 2.50
N LEU A 13 2.35 18.66 2.65
CA LEU A 13 1.34 18.40 3.68
C LEU A 13 1.90 18.65 5.09
N MET A 14 3.09 18.13 5.38
CA MET A 14 3.74 18.29 6.69
C MET A 14 4.10 19.75 6.98
N GLU A 15 4.61 20.47 5.98
CA GLU A 15 4.91 21.91 6.07
C GLU A 15 3.62 22.72 6.29
N GLY A 16 2.53 22.36 5.60
CA GLY A 16 1.21 22.98 5.79
C GLY A 16 0.57 22.70 7.15
N LEU A 17 1.03 21.66 7.85
CA LEU A 17 0.68 21.34 9.24
C LEU A 17 1.68 21.94 10.26
N GLU A 18 2.59 22.81 9.81
CA GLU A 18 3.60 23.48 10.64
C GLU A 18 4.57 22.52 11.36
N LEU A 19 4.81 21.34 10.79
CA LEU A 19 5.78 20.38 11.33
C LEU A 19 7.23 20.78 10.99
N ASP A 20 8.12 20.73 11.98
CA ASP A 20 9.55 21.03 11.79
C ASP A 20 10.32 19.85 11.17
N LEU A 21 10.53 19.91 9.84
CA LEU A 21 11.26 18.88 9.09
C LEU A 21 12.78 18.90 9.31
N THR A 22 13.32 19.85 10.09
CA THR A 22 14.74 19.82 10.46
C THR A 22 15.03 18.84 11.61
N GLN A 23 14.00 18.53 12.41
CA GLN A 23 14.03 17.54 13.49
C GLN A 23 14.48 16.19 12.96
N GLU A 24 15.38 15.53 13.69
CA GLU A 24 15.94 14.23 13.33
C GLU A 24 14.85 13.20 13.00
N GLY A 25 13.80 13.13 13.82
CA GLY A 25 12.70 12.18 13.64
C GLY A 25 11.82 12.44 12.40
N LEU A 26 11.77 13.69 11.92
CA LEU A 26 10.87 14.12 10.85
C LEU A 26 11.55 14.32 9.49
N ARG A 27 12.86 14.54 9.48
CA ARG A 27 13.66 14.81 8.26
C ARG A 27 13.41 13.81 7.14
N ASP A 28 13.36 12.54 7.51
CA ASP A 28 13.19 11.42 6.58
C ASP A 28 11.72 10.95 6.48
N THR A 29 10.79 11.54 7.23
CA THR A 29 9.38 11.14 7.22
C THR A 29 8.75 11.23 5.83
N PRO A 30 8.93 12.30 5.02
CA PRO A 30 8.35 12.35 3.68
C PRO A 30 8.74 11.16 2.80
N ARG A 31 10.02 10.77 2.86
CA ARG A 31 10.56 9.60 2.14
C ARG A 31 9.97 8.29 2.65
N ARG A 32 9.86 8.11 3.97
CA ARG A 32 9.28 6.89 4.55
C ARG A 32 7.80 6.73 4.22
N VAL A 33 7.04 7.82 4.28
CA VAL A 33 5.61 7.82 3.96
C VAL A 33 5.40 7.59 2.46
N SER A 34 6.20 8.20 1.59
CA SER A 34 6.12 7.93 0.14
C SER A 34 6.40 6.48 -0.20
N SER A 35 7.40 5.87 0.47
CA SER A 35 7.64 4.42 0.39
C SER A 35 6.46 3.60 0.88
N MET A 36 5.87 3.91 2.04
CA MET A 36 4.70 3.18 2.53
C MET A 36 3.53 3.19 1.51
N PHE A 37 3.25 4.35 0.91
CA PHE A 37 2.20 4.45 -0.11
C PHE A 37 2.50 3.60 -1.35
N ILE A 38 3.68 3.76 -1.93
CA ILE A 38 4.03 3.16 -3.24
C ILE A 38 4.41 1.69 -3.10
N ASP A 39 5.19 1.38 -2.08
CA ASP A 39 5.78 0.07 -1.89
C ASP A 39 4.90 -0.84 -1.05
N ASP A 40 3.94 -0.35 -0.26
CA ASP A 40 3.11 -1.24 0.57
C ASP A 40 1.63 -1.13 0.22
N PHE A 41 1.02 0.05 0.37
CA PHE A 41 -0.44 0.18 0.26
C PHE A 41 -0.97 0.05 -1.17
N PHE A 42 -0.22 0.57 -2.15
CA PHE A 42 -0.65 0.63 -3.54
C PHE A 42 0.27 -0.13 -4.51
N ARG A 43 1.18 -0.97 -3.97
CA ARG A 43 2.19 -1.71 -4.77
C ARG A 43 1.57 -2.44 -5.96
N ASP A 44 0.47 -3.15 -5.71
CA ASP A 44 -0.13 -4.10 -6.65
C ASP A 44 -1.44 -3.57 -7.27
N ILE A 45 -1.69 -2.25 -7.24
CA ILE A 45 -2.94 -1.67 -7.75
C ILE A 45 -3.20 -1.99 -9.24
N ASP A 46 -2.13 -2.14 -10.03
CA ASP A 46 -2.18 -2.45 -11.46
C ASP A 46 -1.72 -3.89 -11.77
N ARG A 47 -1.60 -4.76 -10.75
CA ARG A 47 -1.11 -6.13 -10.94
C ARG A 47 -2.21 -7.01 -11.54
N ASP A 48 -1.87 -7.78 -12.56
CA ASP A 48 -2.77 -8.78 -13.13
C ASP A 48 -3.02 -9.90 -12.09
N PRO A 49 -4.29 -10.19 -11.73
CA PRO A 49 -4.61 -11.33 -10.86
C PRO A 49 -4.09 -12.67 -11.40
N GLY A 50 -3.97 -12.83 -12.71
CA GLY A 50 -3.39 -14.01 -13.36
C GLY A 50 -1.94 -14.27 -12.95
N ASP A 51 -1.18 -13.23 -12.63
CA ASP A 51 0.20 -13.35 -12.14
C ASP A 51 0.29 -13.79 -10.67
N VAL A 52 -0.82 -13.74 -9.93
CA VAL A 52 -0.91 -14.17 -8.53
C VAL A 52 -1.38 -15.61 -8.43
N ILE A 53 -2.33 -16.01 -9.29
CA ILE A 53 -2.95 -17.34 -9.25
C ILE A 53 -2.09 -18.34 -10.04
N THR A 54 -1.21 -19.06 -9.33
CA THR A 54 -0.21 -19.94 -9.97
C THR A 54 -0.43 -21.44 -9.78
N THR A 55 -1.29 -21.85 -8.84
CA THR A 55 -1.43 -23.25 -8.44
C THR A 55 -2.87 -23.73 -8.61
N PHE A 56 -3.01 -24.83 -9.34
CA PHE A 56 -4.29 -25.49 -9.60
C PHE A 56 -4.12 -27.00 -9.42
N PHE A 57 -5.10 -27.65 -8.81
CA PHE A 57 -5.14 -29.10 -8.67
C PHE A 57 -6.56 -29.59 -8.91
N HIS A 58 -6.67 -30.81 -9.43
CA HIS A 58 -7.94 -31.49 -9.53
C HIS A 58 -8.26 -32.13 -8.17
N ALA A 59 -9.46 -31.92 -7.68
CA ALA A 59 -9.97 -32.56 -6.47
C ALA A 59 -11.28 -33.27 -6.83
N ASP A 60 -11.38 -34.54 -6.49
CA ASP A 60 -12.64 -35.31 -6.54
C ASP A 60 -13.44 -34.98 -5.26
N TYR A 61 -13.94 -33.75 -5.20
CA TYR A 61 -14.67 -33.17 -4.08
C TYR A 61 -15.77 -32.25 -4.61
N ASP A 62 -17.02 -32.49 -4.21
CA ASP A 62 -18.22 -31.84 -4.75
C ASP A 62 -19.03 -31.04 -3.73
N GLU A 63 -18.48 -30.82 -2.53
CA GLU A 63 -19.09 -30.01 -1.48
C GLU A 63 -18.47 -28.60 -1.38
N MET A 64 -19.05 -27.74 -0.53
CA MET A 64 -18.59 -26.36 -0.34
C MET A 64 -17.25 -26.28 0.38
N VAL A 65 -16.28 -25.58 -0.22
CA VAL A 65 -15.04 -25.17 0.44
C VAL A 65 -15.17 -23.72 0.90
N ALA A 66 -14.90 -23.45 2.17
CA ALA A 66 -14.94 -22.10 2.73
C ALA A 66 -13.63 -21.76 3.45
N VAL A 67 -13.01 -20.64 3.04
CA VAL A 67 -11.89 -20.01 3.75
C VAL A 67 -12.42 -18.73 4.39
N LYS A 68 -12.23 -18.58 5.70
CA LYS A 68 -12.74 -17.45 6.49
C LYS A 68 -11.63 -16.82 7.31
N ASN A 69 -11.89 -15.63 7.83
CA ASN A 69 -10.96 -14.87 8.69
C ASN A 69 -9.63 -14.52 8.00
N ILE A 70 -9.68 -14.22 6.69
CA ILE A 70 -8.53 -13.66 5.98
C ILE A 70 -8.36 -12.22 6.43
N GLN A 71 -7.21 -11.92 7.03
CA GLN A 71 -6.85 -10.56 7.41
C GLN A 71 -6.53 -9.75 6.16
N PHE A 72 -7.10 -8.56 6.05
CA PHE A 72 -6.77 -7.62 4.98
C PHE A 72 -6.76 -6.20 5.53
N HIS A 73 -5.94 -5.36 4.91
CA HIS A 73 -5.89 -3.93 5.16
C HIS A 73 -6.06 -3.21 3.82
N SER A 74 -6.74 -2.08 3.84
CA SER A 74 -6.98 -1.25 2.66
C SER A 74 -7.01 0.22 3.05
N VAL A 75 -7.08 1.09 2.05
CA VAL A 75 -7.20 2.54 2.21
C VAL A 75 -8.55 2.97 1.65
N CYS A 76 -9.27 3.84 2.36
CA CYS A 76 -10.53 4.39 1.87
C CYS A 76 -10.22 5.40 0.76
N GLU A 77 -10.78 5.22 -0.43
CA GLU A 77 -10.52 6.12 -1.57
C GLU A 77 -11.01 7.57 -1.38
N HIS A 78 -11.88 7.80 -0.39
CA HIS A 78 -12.45 9.11 -0.12
C HIS A 78 -11.54 10.03 0.71
N HIS A 79 -10.53 9.48 1.40
CA HIS A 79 -9.67 10.22 2.33
C HIS A 79 -8.20 9.86 2.11
#